data_AF-A0A4R9JYE5-F1
#
_entry.id   AF-A0A4R9JYE5-F1
#
_cell.length_a   1.000
_cell.length_b   1.000
_cell.length_c   1.000
_cell.angle_alpha   90.00
_cell.angle_beta   90.00
_cell.angle_gamma   90.00
#
_symmetry.space_group_name_H-M   'P 1'
#
loop_
_entity.id
_entity.type
_entity.pdbx_description
1 polymer ?
#
loop_
_entity_poly.entity_id
_entity_poly.type
_entity_poly.pdbx_seq_one_letter_code
_entity_poly.pdbx_strand_id
1 'polypeptide(L)' 'MFDVFYSTKQEGEGSVIGLLIVKQIADKQNGFIWVKSVPGRTVFMVKLSI' A
#
# COMPACT_ATOMS: atom_id res chain seq x y z
N MET A 1 1.97 -6.07 -4.47
CA MET A 1 1.73 -4.62 -4.27
C MET A 1 2.28 -4.08 -2.97
N PHE A 2 2.05 -4.71 -1.82
CA PHE A 2 2.58 -4.25 -0.51
C PHE A 2 3.89 -4.97 -0.12
N ASP A 3 4.75 -5.19 -1.11
CA ASP A 3 6.05 -5.84 -0.93
C ASP A 3 7.14 -4.81 -1.25
N VAL A 4 8.24 -4.85 -0.52
CA VAL A 4 9.39 -3.95 -0.67
C VAL A 4 9.98 -4.02 -2.09
N PHE A 5 9.79 -5.14 -2.77
CA PHE A 5 10.33 -5.38 -4.10
C PHE A 5 9.28 -5.28 -5.22
N TYR A 6 8.01 -4.95 -4.90
CA TYR A 6 6.96 -4.84 -5.90
C TYR A 6 6.77 -3.38 -6.35
N SER A 7 7.20 -3.06 -7.56
CA SER A 7 6.94 -1.79 -8.24
C SER A 7 6.48 -2.06 -9.68
N THR A 8 5.51 -1.27 -10.16
CA THR A 8 5.15 -1.21 -11.59
C THR A 8 5.84 -0.05 -12.31
N LYS A 9 6.62 0.74 -11.59
CA LYS A 9 7.40 1.86 -12.15
C LYS A 9 8.79 1.41 -12.53
N GLN A 10 9.38 2.05 -13.53
CA GLN A 10 10.78 1.80 -13.92
C GLN A 10 11.72 2.16 -12.76
N GLU A 11 12.90 1.53 -12.72
CA GLU A 11 13.93 1.84 -11.74
C GLU A 11 14.25 3.35 -11.77
N GLY A 12 14.09 4.02 -10.62
CA GLY A 12 14.31 5.47 -10.47
C GLY A 12 13.05 6.33 -10.31
N GLU A 13 11.84 5.85 -10.59
CA GLU A 13 10.60 6.67 -10.58
C GLU A 13 9.85 6.74 -9.22
N GLY A 14 10.62 6.80 -8.12
CA GLY A 14 10.10 7.04 -6.77
C GLY A 14 10.18 5.83 -5.83
N SER A 15 10.07 6.11 -4.54
CA SER A 15 10.35 5.13 -3.49
C SER A 15 9.21 4.12 -3.33
N VAL A 16 9.52 2.82 -3.48
CA VAL A 16 8.61 1.65 -3.31
C VAL A 16 8.11 1.51 -1.86
N ILE A 17 8.57 2.38 -0.97
CA ILE A 17 8.45 2.24 0.48
C ILE A 17 7.11 2.77 1.02
N GLY A 18 6.43 3.67 0.30
CA GLY A 18 5.23 4.36 0.82
C GLY A 18 4.12 3.40 1.26
N LEU A 19 3.71 2.48 0.39
CA LEU A 19 2.65 1.50 0.70
C LEU A 19 3.08 0.46 1.74
N LEU A 20 4.38 0.17 1.83
CA LEU A 20 4.93 -0.71 2.85
C LEU A 20 4.80 -0.08 4.25
N ILE A 21 5.14 1.20 4.39
CA ILE A 21 5.00 1.95 5.66
C ILE A 21 3.54 1.94 6.11
N VAL A 22 2.60 2.22 5.20
CA VAL A 22 1.17 2.22 5.55
C VAL A 22 0.72 0.83 6.03
N LYS A 23 1.15 -0.24 5.36
CA LYS A 23 0.89 -1.61 5.82
C LYS A 23 1.43 -1.85 7.24
N GLN A 24 2.69 -1.48 7.49
CA GLN A 24 3.31 -1.65 8.82
C GLN A 24 2.59 -0.88 9.92
N ILE A 25 2.10 0.33 9.64
CA ILE A 25 1.30 1.12 10.59
C ILE A 25 -0.03 0.42 10.88
N ALA A 26 -0.74 -0.03 9.83
CA ALA A 26 -2.00 -0.74 9.98
C ALA A 26 -1.83 -2.04 10.79
N ASP A 27 -0.80 -2.84 10.49
CA ASP A 27 -0.47 -4.08 11.19
C ASP A 27 -0.20 -3.82 12.69
N LYS A 28 0.54 -2.76 13.03
CA LYS A 28 0.81 -2.36 14.43
C LYS A 28 -0.45 -2.00 15.23
N GLN A 29 -1.52 -1.59 14.56
CA GLN A 29 -2.80 -1.22 15.19
C GLN A 29 -3.85 -2.33 15.07
N ASN A 30 -3.45 -3.57 14.78
CA ASN A 30 -4.37 -4.68 14.47
C ASN A 30 -5.43 -4.29 13.42
N GLY A 31 -5.04 -3.40 12.51
CA GLY A 31 -5.84 -2.93 11.38
C GLY A 31 -5.55 -3.73 10.12
N PHE A 32 -6.11 -3.28 9.00
CA PHE A 32 -5.85 -3.86 7.69
C PHE A 32 -5.89 -2.80 6.59
N ILE A 33 -5.07 -2.99 5.56
CA ILE A 33 -5.06 -2.21 4.31
C ILE A 33 -5.47 -3.11 3.14
N TRP A 34 -6.28 -2.57 2.23
CA TRP A 34 -6.66 -3.25 0.99
C TRP A 34 -6.81 -2.25 -0.17
N VAL A 35 -6.83 -2.78 -1.39
CA VAL A 35 -6.93 -1.98 -2.62
C VAL A 35 -8.04 -2.53 -3.50
N LYS A 36 -8.80 -1.62 -4.12
CA LYS A 36 -9.67 -1.93 -5.26
C LYS A 36 -9.17 -1.13 -6.45
N SER A 37 -8.87 -1.82 -7.56
CA SER A 37 -8.35 -1.21 -8.77
C SER A 37 -9.16 -1.65 -9.98
N VAL A 38 -9.55 -0.68 -10.80
CA VAL A 38 -10.11 -0.85 -12.13
C VAL A 38 -9.38 0.11 -13.08
N PRO A 39 -9.34 -0.11 -14.40
CA PRO A 39 -8.73 0.83 -15.34
C PRO A 39 -9.23 2.27 -15.12
N GLY A 40 -8.31 3.22 -14.98
CA GLY A 40 -8.61 4.63 -14.72
C GLY A 40 -8.99 4.98 -13.28
N ARG A 41 -9.09 4.01 -12.36
CA ARG A 41 -9.43 4.26 -10.96
C ARG A 41 -8.83 3.24 -9.98
N THR A 42 -7.95 3.71 -9.12
CA THR A 42 -7.37 2.93 -8.02
C THR A 42 -7.73 3.57 -6.69
N VAL A 43 -8.23 2.77 -5.74
CA VAL A 43 -8.60 3.22 -4.40
C VAL A 43 -7.94 2.32 -3.35
N PHE A 44 -7.15 2.94 -2.47
CA PHE A 44 -6.59 2.31 -1.27
C PHE A 44 -7.46 2.62 -0.06
N MET A 45 -7.68 1.63 0.79
CA MET A 45 -8.51 1.74 1.98
C MET A 45 -7.76 1.16 3.17
N VAL A 46 -7.90 1.79 4.33
CA VAL A 46 -7.27 1.37 5.59
C VAL A 46 -8.36 1.34 6.67
N LYS A 47 -8.42 0.27 7.44
CA LYS A 47 -9.25 0.16 8.64
C LYS A 47 -8.32 -0.07 9.81
N LEU A 48 -8.43 0.76 10.84
CA LEU A 48 -7.69 0.63 12.08
C LEU A 48 -8.66 0.14 13.15
N SER A 49 -8.22 -0.79 13.98
CA SER A 49 -9.01 -1.23 15.13
C SER A 49 -8.76 -0.22 16.26
N ILE A 50 -9.81 0.47 16.67
CA ILE A 50 -9.79 1.44 17.78
C ILE A 50 -10.20 0.72 19.05
#